data_AF-A0A537QFW1-F1
#
_entry.id   AF-A0A537QFW1-F1
#
_cell.length_a   1.000
_cell.length_b   1.000
_cell.length_c   1.000
_cell.angle_alpha   90.00
_cell.angle_beta   90.00
_cell.angle_gamma   90.00
#
_symmetry.space_group_name_H-M   'P 1'
#
loop_
_entity.id
_entity.type
_entity.pdbx_description
1 polymer ?
#
loop_
_entity_poly.entity_id
_entity_poly.type
_entity_poly.pdbx_seq_one_letter_code
_entity_poly.pdbx_strand_id
1 'polypeptide(L)' 'MRLSQYFLPLLRENPSEAQIVSHRLMLRAGMIRQSSAGIYSWLPLGLRVLKRVEQIVREEQDR' A
#
# COMPACT_ATOMS: atom_id res chain seq x y z
N MET A 1 -7.99 -14.49 -6.02
CA MET A 1 -7.08 -14.90 -4.92
C MET A 1 -7.90 -15.23 -3.70
N ARG A 2 -7.64 -16.36 -3.04
CA ARG A 2 -8.25 -16.69 -1.75
C ARG A 2 -7.50 -15.93 -0.64
N LEU A 3 -8.22 -15.38 0.33
CA LEU A 3 -7.60 -14.61 1.42
C LEU A 3 -6.62 -15.46 2.24
N SER A 4 -6.91 -16.75 2.41
CA SER A 4 -6.04 -17.72 3.09
C SER A 4 -4.66 -17.91 2.46
N GLN A 5 -4.50 -17.52 1.19
CA GLN A 5 -3.24 -17.59 0.43
C GLN A 5 -2.68 -16.19 0.14
N TYR A 6 -3.24 -15.14 0.74
CA TYR A 6 -2.86 -13.76 0.49
C TYR A 6 -2.18 -13.15 1.70
N PHE A 7 -0.99 -12.59 1.49
CA PHE A 7 -0.31 -11.84 2.54
C PHE A 7 -0.98 -10.46 2.69
N LEU A 8 -1.80 -10.34 3.74
CA LEU A 8 -2.56 -9.12 4.07
C LEU A 8 -2.54 -8.89 5.60
N PRO A 9 -1.48 -8.26 6.15
CA PRO A 9 -1.33 -8.04 7.58
C PRO A 9 -2.13 -6.80 8.03
N LEU A 10 -3.41 -6.97 8.35
CA LEU A 10 -4.27 -5.88 8.83
C LEU A 10 -3.90 -5.46 10.27
N LEU A 11 -3.98 -4.16 10.55
CA LEU A 11 -3.78 -3.62 11.91
C LEU A 11 -5.11 -3.20 12.54
N ARG A 12 -5.33 -3.62 13.79
CA ARG A 12 -6.54 -3.29 14.57
C ARG A 12 -6.52 -1.84 15.07
N GLU A 13 -5.35 -1.35 15.45
CA GLU A 13 -5.16 -0.03 16.04
C GLU A 13 -4.58 0.97 15.04
N ASN A 14 -4.69 2.25 15.36
CA ASN A 14 -4.07 3.31 14.56
C ASN A 14 -2.59 3.39 14.93
N PRO A 15 -1.66 3.25 13.97
CA PRO A 15 -0.24 3.45 14.22
C PRO A 15 0.01 4.89 14.70
N SER A 16 0.77 5.05 15.78
CA SER A 16 1.02 6.35 16.42
C SER A 16 1.94 7.25 15.58
N GLU A 17 2.77 6.64 14.74
CA GLU A 17 3.64 7.30 13.77
C GLU A 17 2.89 7.95 12.60
N ALA A 18 1.61 7.59 12.39
CA ALA A 18 0.83 8.04 11.24
C ALA A 18 -0.05 9.27 11.55
N GLN A 19 0.49 10.45 11.25
CA GLN A 19 -0.19 11.73 11.47
C GLN A 19 -1.34 11.99 10.49
N ILE A 20 -1.19 11.64 9.21
CA ILE A 20 -2.21 11.88 8.17
C ILE A 20 -3.06 10.63 7.90
N VAL A 21 -4.31 10.86 7.47
CA VAL A 21 -5.30 9.79 7.29
C VAL A 21 -4.89 8.76 6.23
N SER A 22 -4.30 9.19 5.12
CA SER A 22 -3.85 8.30 4.05
C SER A 22 -2.77 7.34 4.53
N HIS A 23 -1.72 7.85 5.19
CA HIS A 23 -0.65 7.04 5.76
C HIS A 23 -1.18 6.01 6.76
N ARG A 24 -2.08 6.44 7.66
CA ARG A 24 -2.71 5.55 8.65
C ARG A 24 -3.50 4.42 7.98
N LEU A 25 -4.31 4.73 6.98
CA LEU A 25 -5.13 3.75 6.28
C LEU A 25 -4.25 2.77 5.49
N MET A 26 -3.21 3.25 4.82
CA MET A 26 -2.28 2.39 4.06
C MET A 26 -1.54 1.39 4.96
N LEU A 27 -1.13 1.81 6.17
CA LEU A 27 -0.55 0.90 7.16
C LEU A 27 -1.59 -0.11 7.67
N ARG A 28 -2.77 0.37 8.08
CA ARG A 28 -3.83 -0.49 8.64
C ARG A 28 -4.38 -1.53 7.67
N ALA A 29 -4.48 -1.17 6.40
CA ALA A 29 -4.93 -2.06 5.34
C ALA A 29 -3.84 -3.03 4.86
N GLY A 30 -2.63 -2.99 5.44
CA GLY A 30 -1.53 -3.85 5.01
C GLY A 30 -1.08 -3.54 3.58
N MET A 31 -1.08 -2.26 3.17
CA MET A 31 -0.64 -1.83 1.84
C MET A 31 0.85 -1.48 1.78
N ILE A 32 1.40 -0.94 2.87
CA ILE A 32 2.80 -0.54 2.98
C ILE A 32 3.38 -0.93 4.33
N ARG A 33 4.71 -1.04 4.40
CA ARG A 33 5.46 -1.18 5.66
C ARG A 33 6.68 -0.28 5.61
N GLN A 34 6.90 0.53 6.64
CA GLN A 34 8.09 1.38 6.73
C GLN A 34 9.33 0.51 7.03
N SER A 35 10.38 0.69 6.24
CA SER A 35 11.68 0.02 6.41
C SER A 35 12.71 0.96 7.04
N SER A 36 12.68 2.25 6.68
CA SER A 36 13.44 3.32 7.34
C SER A 36 12.72 4.67 7.14
N ALA A 37 13.27 5.77 7.66
CA ALA A 37 12.69 7.11 7.47
C ALA A 37 12.50 7.42 5.96
N GLY A 38 11.24 7.59 5.54
CA GLY A 38 10.88 7.87 4.14
C GLY A 38 10.94 6.67 3.19
N ILE A 39 11.37 5.48 3.63
CA ILE A 39 11.51 4.29 2.78
C ILE A 39 10.47 3.24 3.17
N TYR A 40 9.66 2.83 2.19
CA TYR A 40 8.56 1.90 2.38
C TYR A 40 8.67 0.69 1.45
N SER A 41 8.33 -0.47 1.99
CA SER A 41 8.04 -1.68 1.22
C SER A 41 6.58 -1.68 0.79
N TRP A 42 6.33 -1.92 -0.50
CA TRP A 42 4.99 -2.15 -1.03
C TRP A 42 4.53 -3.58 -0.76
N LEU A 43 3.47 -3.72 0.02
CA LEU A 43 2.86 -5.04 0.28
C LEU A 43 1.92 -5.43 -0.87
N PRO A 44 1.50 -6.70 -0.99
CA PRO A 44 0.78 -7.19 -2.18
C PRO A 44 -0.47 -6.39 -2.55
N LEU A 45 -1.19 -5.82 -1.57
CA LEU A 45 -2.35 -4.98 -1.84
C LEU A 45 -1.94 -3.60 -2.39
N GLY A 46 -0.95 -2.96 -1.75
CA GLY A 46 -0.42 -1.67 -2.20
C GLY A 46 0.21 -1.76 -3.59
N LEU A 47 1.00 -2.80 -3.85
CA LEU A 47 1.63 -3.04 -5.14
C LEU A 47 0.60 -3.23 -6.27
N ARG A 48 -0.53 -3.89 -6.00
CA ARG A 48 -1.60 -4.03 -6.99
C ARG A 48 -2.19 -2.69 -7.37
N VAL A 49 -2.43 -1.81 -6.40
CA VAL A 49 -2.94 -0.46 -6.64
C VAL A 49 -1.90 0.36 -7.41
N LEU A 50 -0.64 0.33 -6.98
CA LEU A 50 0.46 1.02 -7.65
C LEU A 50 0.57 0.64 -9.12
N LYS A 51 0.51 -0.66 -9.45
CA LYS A 51 0.55 -1.13 -10.85
C LYS A 51 -0.62 -0.63 -11.69
N ARG A 52 -1.80 -0.43 -11.10
CA ARG A 52 -2.95 0.15 -11.82
C ARG A 52 -2.71 1.63 -12.14
N VAL A 53 -2.20 2.37 -11.17
CA VAL A 53 -1.82 3.78 -11.38
C VAL A 53 -0.73 3.88 -12.44
N GLU A 54 0.32 3.06 -12.34
CA GLU A 54 1.41 2.98 -13.32
C GLU A 54 0.88 2.72 -14.75
N GLN A 55 -0.04 1.77 -14.89
CA GLN A 55 -0.62 1.43 -16.20
C GLN A 55 -1.36 2.61 -16.82
N ILE A 56 -2.21 3.30 -16.05
CA ILE A 56 -2.95 4.47 -16.53
C ILE A 56 -1.97 5.57 -16.96
N VAL A 57 -0.95 5.85 -16.13
CA VAL A 57 0.07 6.85 -16.48
C VAL A 57 0.78 6.48 -17.78
N ARG A 58 1.14 5.20 -17.97
CA ARG A 58 1.79 4.72 -19.20
C ARG A 58 0.89 4.89 -20.43
N GLU A 59 -0.38 4.49 -20.32
CA GLU A 59 -1.37 4.64 -21.40
C GLU A 59 -1.55 6.10 -21.83
N GLU A 60 -1.60 7.03 -20.86
CA GLU A 60 -1.72 8.46 -21.17
C GLU A 60 -0.42 9.06 -21.73
N GLN A 61 0.74 8.47 -21.42
CA GLN A 61 2.02 8.90 -21.99
C GLN A 61 2.26 8.39 -23.42
N ASP A 62 1.69 7.23 -23.78
CA ASP A 62 1.81 6.62 -25.11
C ASP A 62 0.79 7.17 -26.13
N ARG A 63 -0.16 8.01 -25.68
CA ARG A 63 -1.17 8.68 -26.49
C ARG A 63 -0.61 9.93 -27.19
#